data_AF-A0AB34KCY3-F1
#
_entry.id   AF-A0AB34KCY3-F1
#
_cell.length_a   1.000
_cell.length_b   1.000
_cell.length_c   1.000
_cell.angle_alpha   90.00
_cell.angle_beta   90.00
_cell.angle_gamma   90.00
#
_symmetry.space_group_name_H-M   'P 1'
#
loop_
_entity.id
_entity.type
_entity.pdbx_description
1 polymer ?
#
loop_
_entity_poly.entity_id
_entity_poly.type
_entity_poly.pdbx_seq_one_letter_code
_entity_poly.pdbx_strand_id
1 'polypeptide(L)'
;MTYNNARRIETLRRLGVEQLPVLSVEQPYEDMCLPPQGDLTLRELPLRAVPVPGHRCPGCLSRGQTIWVIPGKRCPQCGTEVN
;
A
#
# COMPACT_ATOMS: atom_id res chain seq x y z
N MET A 1 -20.80 -3.35 -20.86
CA MET A 1 -20.35 -4.74 -20.58
C MET A 1 -20.82 -5.15 -19.19
N THR A 2 -21.91 -5.90 -19.10
CA THR A 2 -22.43 -6.42 -17.83
C THR A 2 -21.54 -7.57 -17.37
N TYR A 3 -20.63 -7.27 -16.45
CA TYR A 3 -19.73 -8.26 -15.89
C TYR A 3 -20.56 -9.32 -15.15
N ASN A 4 -20.49 -10.56 -15.63
CA ASN A 4 -21.34 -11.66 -15.16
C ASN A 4 -20.79 -12.21 -13.83
N ASN A 5 -21.01 -11.43 -12.76
CA ASN A 5 -20.47 -11.61 -11.41
C ASN A 5 -20.66 -13.03 -10.86
N ALA A 6 -21.71 -13.75 -11.28
CA ALA A 6 -22.02 -15.10 -10.79
C ALA A 6 -20.92 -16.13 -11.05
N ARG A 7 -20.39 -16.21 -12.29
CA ARG A 7 -19.33 -17.18 -12.62
C ARG A 7 -18.02 -16.89 -11.88
N ARG A 8 -17.72 -15.60 -11.70
CA ARG A 8 -16.55 -15.15 -10.96
C ARG A 8 -16.65 -15.55 -9.48
N ILE A 9 -17.80 -15.30 -8.86
CA ILE A 9 -18.04 -15.64 -7.44
C ILE A 9 -17.93 -17.16 -7.22
N GLU A 10 -18.48 -17.98 -8.11
CA GLU A 10 -18.37 -19.44 -8.02
C GLU A 10 -16.91 -19.91 -8.11
N THR A 11 -16.14 -19.32 -9.03
CA THR A 11 -14.71 -19.64 -9.20
C THR A 11 -13.92 -19.32 -7.93
N LEU A 12 -14.18 -18.16 -7.32
CA LEU A 12 -13.51 -17.75 -6.08
C LEU A 12 -13.83 -18.69 -4.91
N ARG A 13 -15.10 -19.13 -4.78
CA ARG A 13 -15.51 -20.11 -3.78
C ARG A 13 -14.80 -21.46 -3.93
N ARG A 14 -14.65 -21.97 -5.17
CA ARG A 14 -13.95 -23.24 -5.43
C ARG A 14 -12.47 -23.20 -5.06
N LEU A 15 -11.85 -22.02 -5.14
CA LEU A 15 -10.47 -21.79 -4.76
C LEU A 15 -10.30 -21.50 -3.26
N GLY A 16 -11.38 -21.51 -2.48
CA GLY A 16 -11.36 -21.18 -1.06
C GLY A 16 -11.10 -19.70 -0.77
N VAL A 17 -11.34 -18.81 -1.73
CA VAL A 17 -11.11 -17.36 -1.60
C VAL A 17 -12.40 -16.67 -1.19
N GLU A 18 -12.45 -16.15 0.04
CA GLU A 18 -13.56 -15.35 0.55
C GLU A 18 -13.35 -13.86 0.19
N GLN A 19 -14.35 -13.21 -0.43
CA GLN A 19 -14.28 -11.78 -0.71
C GLN A 19 -14.62 -10.98 0.55
N LEU A 20 -13.67 -10.20 1.05
CA LEU A 20 -13.92 -9.23 2.12
C LEU A 20 -14.89 -8.13 1.65
N PRO A 21 -15.76 -7.62 2.53
CA PRO A 21 -16.70 -6.57 2.18
C PRO A 21 -15.96 -5.30 1.75
N VAL A 22 -16.53 -4.58 0.78
CA VAL A 22 -16.02 -3.27 0.38
C VAL A 22 -16.19 -2.34 1.57
N LEU A 23 -15.08 -1.79 2.07
CA LEU A 23 -15.12 -0.75 3.09
C LEU A 23 -15.73 0.50 2.45
N SER A 24 -16.98 0.80 2.80
CA SER A 24 -17.62 2.05 2.41
C SER A 24 -16.87 3.20 3.07
N VAL A 25 -16.19 4.03 2.27
CA VAL A 25 -15.59 5.28 2.75
C VAL A 25 -16.72 6.28 2.93
N GLU A 26 -17.30 6.31 4.12
CA GLU A 26 -18.23 7.37 4.52
C GLU A 26 -17.49 8.37 5.40
N GLN A 27 -16.71 9.29 4.82
CA GLN A 27 -16.41 10.56 5.51
C GLN A 27 -16.27 11.74 4.51
N PRO A 28 -17.02 12.84 4.72
CA PRO A 28 -16.93 14.05 3.92
C PRO A 28 -15.85 14.98 4.49
N TYR A 29 -14.90 15.41 3.65
CA TYR A 29 -14.12 16.61 3.92
C TYR A 29 -14.31 17.55 2.73
N GLU A 30 -15.10 18.59 2.94
CA GLU A 30 -15.22 19.69 2.01
C GLU A 30 -14.11 20.71 2.32
N ASP A 31 -13.58 21.29 1.25
CA ASP A 31 -12.78 22.51 1.21
C ASP A 31 -11.30 22.41 1.64
N MET A 32 -10.42 22.31 0.63
CA MET A 32 -9.31 23.26 0.42
C MET A 32 -8.40 22.82 -0.75
N CYS A 33 -8.38 23.67 -1.78
CA CYS A 33 -7.33 23.89 -2.79
C CYS A 33 -7.14 22.85 -3.92
N LEU A 34 -7.79 23.10 -5.07
CA LEU A 34 -7.33 22.65 -6.39
C LEU A 34 -6.13 23.48 -6.88
N PRO A 35 -5.11 22.86 -7.50
CA PRO A 35 -4.33 23.46 -8.57
C PRO A 35 -4.75 22.94 -9.97
N PRO A 36 -4.50 23.70 -11.05
CA PRO A 36 -5.11 23.48 -12.36
C PRO A 36 -4.32 22.53 -13.27
N GLN A 37 -5.07 21.73 -14.05
CA GLN A 37 -4.80 21.26 -15.42
C GLN A 37 -3.33 20.91 -15.76
N GLY A 38 -2.90 19.72 -15.36
CA GLY A 38 -1.71 19.03 -15.85
C GLY A 38 -2.01 17.53 -15.90
N ASP A 39 -2.36 17.07 -17.10
CA ASP A 39 -2.81 15.72 -17.45
C ASP A 39 -1.71 14.66 -17.26
N LEU A 40 -1.74 13.97 -16.12
CA LEU A 40 -1.59 12.51 -16.03
C LEU A 40 -2.39 12.04 -14.83
N THR A 41 -3.60 11.56 -15.11
CA THR A 41 -4.58 11.12 -14.13
C THR A 41 -4.04 9.96 -13.29
N LEU A 42 -3.71 10.26 -12.04
CA LEU A 42 -3.45 9.34 -10.92
C LEU A 42 -4.60 8.34 -10.64
N ARG A 43 -5.65 8.32 -11.47
CA ARG A 43 -6.87 7.52 -11.28
C ARG A 43 -6.83 6.12 -11.90
N GLU A 44 -5.81 5.78 -12.70
CA GLU A 44 -5.72 4.45 -13.35
C GLU A 44 -4.44 3.67 -13.03
N LEU A 45 -3.60 4.15 -12.12
CA LEU A 45 -2.47 3.36 -11.64
C LEU A 45 -2.94 2.51 -10.45
N PRO A 46 -2.78 1.18 -10.48
CA PRO A 46 -3.04 0.34 -9.32
C PRO A 46 -1.98 0.66 -8.26
N LEU A 47 -2.24 1.69 -7.44
CA LEU A 47 -1.49 1.97 -6.22
C LEU A 47 -1.70 0.76 -5.33
N ARG A 48 -0.80 -0.22 -5.43
CA ARG A 48 -0.79 -1.38 -4.54
C ARG A 48 -0.59 -0.84 -3.13
N ALA A 49 -1.65 -0.89 -2.32
CA ALA A 49 -1.66 -0.47 -0.92
C ALA A 49 -0.85 -1.40 0.01
N VAL A 50 0.07 -2.21 -0.54
CA VAL A 50 1.02 -2.94 0.28
C VAL A 50 2.00 -1.92 0.84
N PRO A 51 2.09 -1.77 2.18
CA PRO A 51 3.12 -0.93 2.76
C PRO A 51 4.46 -1.45 2.25
N VAL A 52 5.30 -0.52 1.76
CA VAL A 52 6.67 -0.87 1.34
C VAL A 52 7.31 -1.62 2.52
N PRO A 53 7.79 -2.86 2.34
CA PRO A 53 8.36 -3.64 3.43
C PRO A 53 9.67 -2.98 3.86
N GLY A 54 9.60 -2.11 4.86
CA GLY A 54 10.76 -1.59 5.55
C GLY A 54 11.22 -2.60 6.59
N HIS A 55 12.53 -2.76 6.76
CA HIS A 55 13.12 -3.46 7.89
C HIS A 55 13.62 -2.45 8.93
N ARG A 56 13.49 -2.79 10.21
CA ARG A 56 14.13 -1.99 11.27
C ARG A 56 15.63 -2.23 11.22
N CYS A 57 16.41 -1.15 11.19
CA CYS A 57 17.86 -1.25 11.21
C CYS A 57 18.35 -1.91 12.51
N PRO A 58 19.05 -3.05 12.47
CA PRO A 58 19.48 -3.76 13.68
C PRO A 58 20.49 -2.95 14.51
N GLY A 59 21.39 -2.21 13.86
CA GLY A 59 22.37 -1.37 14.55
C GLY A 59 21.77 -0.14 15.26
N CYS A 60 20.67 0.41 14.76
CA CYS A 60 19.94 1.48 15.46
C CYS A 60 19.07 0.91 16.57
N LEU A 61 18.47 -0.26 16.33
CA LEU A 61 17.60 -0.93 17.29
C LEU A 61 18.36 -1.29 18.58
N SER A 62 19.62 -1.74 18.46
CA SER A 62 20.48 -2.01 19.64
C SER A 62 20.84 -0.74 20.44
N ARG A 63 20.75 0.44 19.83
CA ARG A 63 20.93 1.75 20.47
C ARG A 63 19.60 2.35 20.97
N GLY A 64 18.50 1.60 20.90
CA GLY A 64 17.17 2.06 21.28
C GLY A 64 16.48 2.98 20.26
N GLN A 65 17.01 3.11 19.05
CA GLN A 65 16.43 3.93 17.98
C GLN A 65 15.76 3.05 16.92
N THR A 66 14.52 3.38 16.54
CA THR A 66 13.81 2.66 15.48
C THR A 66 13.89 3.44 14.17
N ILE A 67 14.79 3.03 13.29
CA ILE A 67 14.94 3.55 11.93
C ILE A 67 14.50 2.49 10.94
N TRP A 68 13.60 2.84 10.02
CA TRP A 68 13.14 1.97 8.95
C TRP A 68 13.99 2.15 7.70
N VAL A 69 14.42 1.04 7.12
CA VAL A 69 15.34 1.00 5.98
C VAL A 69 14.79 0.03 4.94
N ILE A 70 14.93 0.36 3.66
CA ILE A 70 14.60 -0.54 2.56
C ILE A 70 15.61 -1.71 2.56
N PRO A 71 15.17 -2.97 2.53
CA PRO A 71 16.06 -4.13 2.42
C PRO A 71 17.01 -4.02 1.22
N GLY A 72 18.27 -4.43 1.39
CA GLY A 72 19.36 -4.26 0.43
C GLY A 72 19.98 -2.86 0.42
N LYS A 73 19.59 -1.95 1.33
CA LYS A 73 20.20 -0.61 1.49
C LYS A 73 20.89 -0.45 2.84
N ARG A 74 21.83 0.51 2.89
CA ARG A 74 22.49 0.91 4.13
C ARG A 74 21.62 1.89 4.91
N CYS A 75 21.59 1.72 6.22
CA CYS A 75 20.90 2.63 7.13
C CYS A 75 21.48 4.05 7.00
N PRO A 76 20.67 5.09 6.80
CA PRO A 76 21.16 6.46 6.65
C PRO A 76 21.76 7.02 7.96
N GLN A 77 21.33 6.49 9.11
CA GLN A 77 21.76 6.98 10.42
C GLN A 77 23.11 6.39 10.87
N CYS A 78 23.38 5.12 10.56
CA CYS A 78 24.56 4.43 11.08
C CYS A 78 25.33 3.58 10.05
N GLY A 79 24.90 3.57 8.79
CA GLY A 79 25.57 2.84 7.71
C GLY A 79 25.42 1.32 7.73
N THR A 80 24.72 0.75 8.73
CA THR A 80 24.48 -0.70 8.82
C THR A 80 23.70 -1.20 7.60
N GLU A 81 24.20 -2.21 6.92
CA GLU A 81 23.48 -2.89 5.84
C GLU A 81 22.26 -3.62 6.41
N VAL A 82 21.10 -3.38 5.80
CA VAL A 82 19.83 -3.99 6.18
C VAL A 82 19.40 -4.89 5.03
N ASN A 83 19.47 -6.21 5.22
CA ASN A 83 19.01 -7.22 4.27
C ASN A 83 17.75 -7.92 4.78
#